data_AF-A0A6L5G243-F1
#
_entry.id   AF-A0A6L5G243-F1
#
_cell.length_a   1.000
_cell.length_b   1.000
_cell.length_c   1.000
_cell.angle_alpha   90.00
_cell.angle_beta   90.00
_cell.angle_gamma   90.00
#
_symmetry.space_group_name_H-M   'P 1'
#
loop_
_entity.id
_entity.type
_entity.pdbx_description
1 polymer ?
#
loop_
_entity_poly.entity_id
_entity_poly.type
_entity_poly.pdbx_seq_one_letter_code
_entity_poly.pdbx_strand_id
1 'polypeptide(L)'
;MAVAVGIGSGMVGLVTGLALGSSDPDPMEAGREIKTVLVSAAGSLEVAAIEYEESVSDGEITKEAEYEGALSALDSSRARYDEVRPVLVSLFPSQIEPIDELYGEIEGSMRSKRDAAQVTAALGELQSFLKGEVPDQ
;
A
#
# COMPACT_ATOMS: atom_id res chain seq x y z
N MET A 1 -17.67 17.37 -3.39
CA MET A 1 -17.64 17.14 -1.92
C MET A 1 -16.63 16.05 -1.68
N ALA A 2 -15.42 16.38 -1.24
CA ALA A 2 -14.38 15.40 -0.95
C ALA A 2 -14.35 15.19 0.57
N VAL A 3 -14.54 13.95 1.00
CA VAL A 3 -14.38 13.55 2.40
C VAL A 3 -12.91 13.24 2.61
N ALA A 4 -12.19 14.15 3.25
CA ALA A 4 -10.84 13.91 3.70
C ALA A 4 -10.88 12.93 4.87
N VAL A 5 -10.46 11.68 4.65
CA VAL A 5 -10.25 10.69 5.71
C VAL A 5 -8.76 10.69 6.02
N GLY A 6 -8.35 11.60 6.89
CA GLY A 6 -7.01 11.59 7.46
C GLY A 6 -6.88 10.49 8.50
N ILE A 7 -5.86 9.64 8.39
CA ILE A 7 -5.42 8.70 9.44
C ILE A 7 -4.69 9.48 10.55
N GLY A 8 -5.37 10.45 11.14
CA GLY A 8 -4.85 11.26 12.21
C GLY A 8 -5.79 11.14 13.39
N SER A 9 -5.39 10.36 14.40
CA SER A 9 -6.00 10.29 15.75
C SER A 9 -7.08 9.22 15.98
N GLY A 10 -6.73 7.94 15.79
CA GLY A 10 -7.62 6.81 16.09
C GLY A 10 -7.04 5.71 16.97
N MET A 11 -6.02 5.98 17.79
CA MET A 11 -5.51 5.02 18.78
C MET A 11 -6.38 5.03 20.06
N VAL A 12 -7.66 4.67 19.95
CA VAL A 12 -8.51 4.39 21.12
C VAL A 12 -9.38 3.18 20.83
N GLY A 13 -8.98 2.02 21.38
CA GLY A 13 -9.90 0.87 21.54
C GLY A 13 -9.39 -0.50 21.10
N LEU A 14 -8.15 -0.88 21.42
CA LEU A 14 -7.71 -2.28 21.27
C LEU A 14 -8.17 -3.08 22.50
N VAL A 15 -9.40 -3.60 22.46
CA VAL A 15 -9.87 -4.64 23.38
C VAL A 15 -10.73 -5.62 22.60
N THR A 16 -10.16 -6.72 22.13
CA THR A 16 -10.80 -8.06 22.14
C THR A 16 -9.70 -9.11 21.96
N GLY A 17 -8.97 -9.42 23.04
CA GLY A 17 -8.08 -10.57 23.11
C GLY A 17 -8.90 -11.85 23.32
N LEU A 18 -8.99 -12.70 22.29
CA LEU A 18 -9.44 -14.07 22.40
C LEU A 18 -8.25 -14.95 22.82
N ALA A 19 -8.49 -15.68 23.91
CA ALA A 19 -7.57 -16.55 24.62
C ALA A 19 -6.74 -17.49 23.73
N LEU A 20 -5.44 -17.57 24.00
CA LEU A 20 -4.64 -18.79 24.26
C LEU A 20 -3.15 -18.42 24.39
N GLY A 21 -2.64 -18.31 25.64
CA GLY A 21 -1.22 -18.51 25.95
C GLY A 21 -0.22 -17.39 25.61
N SER A 22 0.19 -16.68 26.67
CA SER A 22 1.42 -15.85 26.83
C SER A 22 1.58 -14.59 25.97
N SER A 23 1.54 -13.45 26.69
CA SER A 23 1.87 -12.07 26.29
C SER A 23 0.87 -11.46 25.31
N ASP A 24 -0.16 -10.80 25.86
CA ASP A 24 -0.92 -9.79 25.11
C ASP A 24 0.12 -8.76 24.63
N PRO A 25 0.41 -8.64 23.32
CA PRO A 25 1.40 -7.69 22.85
C PRO A 25 0.98 -6.29 23.29
N ASP A 26 1.93 -5.48 23.76
CA ASP A 26 1.66 -4.08 24.07
C ASP A 26 1.01 -3.45 22.82
N PRO A 27 -0.18 -2.84 22.92
CA PRO A 27 -0.83 -2.19 21.78
C PRO A 27 0.11 -1.22 21.02
N MET A 28 1.08 -0.62 21.73
CA MET A 28 2.11 0.22 21.12
C MET A 28 3.16 -0.58 20.32
N GLU A 29 3.47 -1.81 20.72
CA GLU A 29 4.34 -2.70 19.97
C GLU A 29 3.64 -3.21 18.70
N ALA A 30 2.38 -3.67 18.82
CA ALA A 30 1.57 -4.08 17.67
C ALA A 30 1.38 -2.94 16.64
N GLY A 31 1.10 -1.72 17.11
CA GLY A 31 0.99 -0.55 16.23
C GLY A 31 2.30 -0.20 15.53
N ARG A 32 3.46 -0.39 16.18
CA ARG A 32 4.78 -0.19 15.56
C ARG A 32 5.09 -1.24 14.52
N GLU A 33 4.75 -2.50 14.79
CA GLU A 33 4.92 -3.60 13.83
C GLU A 33 4.09 -3.36 12.56
N ILE A 34 2.80 -3.03 12.71
CA ILE A 34 1.93 -2.68 11.58
C ILE A 34 2.50 -1.51 10.78
N LYS A 35 2.93 -0.44 11.46
CA LYS A 35 3.54 0.71 10.80
C LYS A 35 4.80 0.32 10.03
N THR A 36 5.66 -0.50 10.61
CA THR A 36 6.89 -0.98 9.95
C THR A 36 6.55 -1.79 8.69
N VAL A 37 5.57 -2.68 8.75
CA VAL A 37 5.13 -3.46 7.58
C VAL A 37 4.59 -2.55 6.48
N LEU A 38 3.73 -1.58 6.83
CA LEU A 38 3.16 -0.64 5.85
C LEU A 38 4.23 0.27 5.22
N VAL A 39 5.19 0.77 6.00
CA VAL A 39 6.34 1.53 5.47
C VAL A 39 7.19 0.66 4.55
N SER A 40 7.39 -0.62 4.89
CA SER A 40 8.10 -1.55 4.01
C SER A 40 7.33 -1.81 2.72
N ALA A 41 6.00 -1.96 2.77
CA ALA A 41 5.16 -2.10 1.59
C ALA A 41 5.22 -0.85 0.70
N ALA A 42 5.20 0.34 1.31
CA ALA A 42 5.36 1.63 0.63
C ALA A 42 6.74 1.76 -0.05
N GLY A 43 7.80 1.25 0.56
CA GLY A 43 9.13 1.21 -0.06
C GLY A 43 9.17 0.36 -1.33
N SER A 44 8.44 -0.76 -1.37
CA SER A 44 8.32 -1.56 -2.60
C SER A 44 7.55 -0.83 -3.72
N LEU A 45 6.58 0.04 -3.39
CA LEU A 45 5.88 0.84 -4.40
C LEU A 45 6.78 1.91 -5.02
N GLU A 46 7.72 2.47 -4.26
CA GLU A 46 8.71 3.41 -4.79
C GLU A 46 9.59 2.74 -5.86
N VAL A 47 10.05 1.51 -5.59
CA VAL A 47 10.79 0.69 -6.57
C VAL A 47 9.93 0.41 -7.79
N ALA A 48 8.67 -0.01 -7.58
CA ALA A 48 7.74 -0.25 -8.69
C ALA A 48 7.53 0.98 -9.57
N ALA A 49 7.45 2.18 -8.97
CA ALA A 49 7.28 3.43 -9.71
C ALA A 49 8.50 3.75 -10.57
N ILE A 50 9.70 3.68 -9.99
CA ILE A 50 10.97 3.94 -10.71
C ILE A 50 11.14 2.95 -11.87
N GLU A 51 10.98 1.65 -11.60
CA GLU A 51 11.19 0.62 -12.61
C GLU A 51 10.12 0.65 -13.71
N TYR A 52 8.86 0.98 -13.38
CA TYR A 52 7.81 1.13 -14.39
C TYR A 52 8.05 2.35 -15.29
N GLU A 53 8.42 3.50 -14.70
CA GLU A 53 8.77 4.72 -15.44
C GLU A 53 9.92 4.49 -16.42
N GLU A 54 10.92 3.71 -16.00
CA GLU A 54 12.06 3.39 -16.84
C GLU A 54 11.80 2.34 -17.92
N SER A 55 10.72 1.57 -17.79
CA SER A 55 10.48 0.40 -18.63
C SER A 55 9.37 0.59 -19.66
N VAL A 56 8.46 1.55 -19.49
CA VAL A 56 7.33 1.78 -20.41
C VAL A 56 7.44 3.14 -21.10
N SER A 57 7.39 3.13 -22.44
CA SER A 57 7.32 4.35 -23.26
C SER A 57 6.30 4.16 -24.38
N ASP A 58 5.41 5.14 -24.56
CA ASP A 58 4.39 5.14 -25.62
C ASP A 58 3.52 3.87 -25.68
N GLY A 59 3.24 3.26 -24.52
CA GLY A 59 2.44 2.03 -24.42
C GLY A 59 3.21 0.74 -24.72
N GLU A 60 4.52 0.83 -24.94
CA GLU A 60 5.39 -0.30 -25.22
C GLU A 60 6.41 -0.54 -24.10
N ILE A 61 6.76 -1.80 -23.90
CA ILE A 61 7.82 -2.20 -22.96
C ILE A 61 9.15 -2.00 -23.68
N THR A 62 9.95 -1.06 -23.20
CA THR A 62 11.28 -0.71 -23.74
C THR A 62 12.41 -1.41 -23.00
N LYS A 63 12.17 -1.80 -21.74
CA LYS A 63 13.11 -2.56 -20.93
C LYS A 63 12.37 -3.67 -20.14
N GLU A 64 12.48 -4.90 -20.63
CA GLU A 64 11.70 -6.03 -20.08
C GLU A 64 12.04 -6.35 -18.63
N ALA A 65 13.33 -6.33 -18.26
CA ALA A 65 13.77 -6.71 -16.91
C ALA A 65 13.24 -5.73 -15.84
N GLU A 66 13.25 -4.44 -16.15
CA GLU A 66 12.71 -3.37 -15.30
C GLU A 66 11.18 -3.45 -15.24
N TYR A 67 10.50 -3.81 -16.34
CA TYR A 67 9.05 -4.01 -16.30
C TYR A 67 8.66 -5.21 -15.41
N GLU A 68 9.37 -6.34 -15.53
CA GLU A 68 9.17 -7.50 -14.66
C GLU A 68 9.52 -7.17 -13.19
N GLY A 69 10.58 -6.40 -12.97
CA GLY A 69 10.96 -5.88 -11.66
C GLY A 69 9.84 -5.06 -11.02
N ALA A 70 9.25 -4.14 -11.80
CA ALA A 70 8.18 -3.27 -11.33
C ALA A 70 6.94 -4.08 -10.88
N LEU A 71 6.54 -5.08 -11.67
CA LEU A 71 5.45 -5.99 -11.32
C LEU A 71 5.77 -6.79 -10.05
N SER A 72 6.98 -7.32 -9.94
CA SER A 72 7.43 -8.05 -8.75
C SER A 72 7.48 -7.17 -7.51
N ALA A 73 7.83 -5.89 -7.66
CA ALA A 73 7.83 -4.91 -6.59
C ALA A 73 6.40 -4.56 -6.13
N LEU A 74 5.45 -4.42 -7.05
CA LEU A 74 4.03 -4.27 -6.73
C LEU A 74 3.50 -5.48 -5.95
N ASP A 75 3.78 -6.70 -6.43
CA ASP A 75 3.36 -7.95 -5.76
C ASP A 75 3.98 -8.05 -4.36
N SER A 76 5.25 -7.66 -4.22
CA SER A 76 5.95 -7.62 -2.93
C SER A 76 5.35 -6.60 -1.96
N SER A 77 4.89 -5.46 -2.45
CA SER A 77 4.16 -4.48 -1.66
C SER A 77 2.83 -5.06 -1.16
N ARG A 78 2.06 -5.63 -2.09
CA ARG A 78 0.74 -6.22 -1.79
C ARG A 78 0.83 -7.34 -0.77
N ALA A 79 1.80 -8.24 -0.92
CA ALA A 79 2.01 -9.34 0.02
C ALA A 79 2.23 -8.84 1.46
N ARG A 80 3.04 -7.79 1.64
CA ARG A 80 3.27 -7.17 2.96
C ARG A 80 2.02 -6.48 3.50
N TYR A 81 1.28 -5.77 2.65
CA TYR A 81 0.01 -5.18 3.03
C TYR A 81 -0.98 -6.26 3.51
N ASP A 82 -1.08 -7.38 2.79
CA ASP A 82 -1.96 -8.49 3.11
C ASP A 82 -1.63 -9.16 4.46
N GLU A 83 -0.37 -9.12 4.92
CA GLU A 83 0.04 -9.61 6.26
C GLU A 83 -0.68 -8.84 7.39
N VAL A 84 -0.89 -7.53 7.22
CA VAL A 84 -1.51 -6.67 8.24
C VAL A 84 -2.97 -6.32 7.92
N ARG A 85 -3.43 -6.58 6.70
CA ARG A 85 -4.79 -6.29 6.24
C ARG A 85 -5.89 -6.81 7.19
N PRO A 86 -5.85 -8.04 7.75
CA PRO A 86 -6.90 -8.50 8.68
C PRO A 86 -7.05 -7.62 9.92
N VAL A 87 -5.94 -7.11 10.45
CA VAL A 87 -5.93 -6.20 11.60
C VAL A 87 -6.48 -4.83 11.18
N LEU A 88 -6.05 -4.34 10.01
CA LEU A 88 -6.53 -3.07 9.47
C LEU A 88 -8.03 -3.08 9.18
N VAL A 89 -8.59 -4.19 8.66
CA VAL A 89 -10.04 -4.37 8.48
C VAL A 89 -10.78 -4.23 9.79
N SER A 90 -10.23 -4.75 10.89
CA SER A 90 -10.86 -4.64 12.20
C SER A 90 -10.79 -3.23 12.78
N LEU A 91 -9.72 -2.48 12.51
CA LEU A 91 -9.47 -1.16 13.11
C LEU A 91 -10.01 0.01 12.27
N PHE A 92 -9.87 -0.10 10.95
CA PHE A 92 -10.14 0.96 9.98
C PHE A 92 -10.90 0.43 8.75
N PRO A 93 -12.08 -0.19 8.93
CA PRO A 93 -12.78 -0.90 7.85
C PRO A 93 -13.08 -0.01 6.63
N SER A 94 -13.38 1.27 6.85
CA SER A 94 -13.69 2.23 5.78
C SER A 94 -12.49 2.63 4.91
N GLN A 95 -11.27 2.26 5.31
CA GLN A 95 -10.04 2.60 4.60
C GLN A 95 -9.47 1.44 3.78
N ILE A 96 -9.99 0.23 3.96
CA ILE A 96 -9.46 -0.97 3.30
C ILE A 96 -9.87 -1.04 1.84
N GLU A 97 -11.15 -0.80 1.56
CA GLU A 97 -11.69 -0.88 0.21
C GLU A 97 -10.95 0.06 -0.76
N PRO A 98 -10.69 1.35 -0.44
CA PRO A 98 -9.90 2.22 -1.30
C PRO A 98 -8.47 1.71 -1.56
N ILE A 99 -7.82 1.10 -0.56
CA ILE A 99 -6.46 0.56 -0.71
C ILE A 99 -6.47 -0.68 -1.62
N ASP A 100 -7.42 -1.59 -1.40
CA ASP A 100 -7.58 -2.80 -2.21
C ASP A 100 -7.90 -2.46 -3.67
N GLU A 101 -8.79 -1.49 -3.89
CA GLU A 101 -9.15 -0.97 -5.21
C GLU A 101 -7.92 -0.39 -5.91
N LEU A 102 -7.16 0.46 -5.22
CA LEU A 102 -5.98 1.12 -5.80
C LEU A 102 -4.89 0.12 -6.20
N TYR A 103 -4.65 -0.93 -5.40
CA TYR A 103 -3.77 -2.04 -5.80
C TYR A 103 -4.23 -2.70 -7.11
N GLY A 104 -5.53 -2.97 -7.23
CA GLY A 104 -6.10 -3.60 -8.43
C GLY A 104 -6.05 -2.69 -9.66
N GLU A 105 -6.31 -1.40 -9.50
CA GLU A 105 -6.24 -0.41 -10.57
C GLU A 105 -4.81 -0.22 -11.09
N ILE A 106 -3.83 -0.17 -10.19
CA ILE A 106 -2.40 -0.08 -10.53
C ILE A 106 -1.98 -1.33 -11.30
N GLU A 107 -2.29 -2.52 -10.78
CA GLU A 107 -1.96 -3.79 -11.46
C GLU A 107 -2.55 -3.84 -12.87
N GLY A 108 -3.84 -3.50 -12.99
CA GLY A 108 -4.52 -3.46 -14.29
C GLY A 108 -3.91 -2.44 -15.25
N SER A 109 -3.49 -1.28 -14.74
CA SER A 109 -2.87 -0.21 -15.52
C SER A 109 -1.47 -0.59 -15.99
N MET A 110 -0.65 -1.20 -15.12
CA MET A 110 0.68 -1.70 -15.47
C MET A 110 0.59 -2.78 -16.54
N ARG A 111 -0.29 -3.78 -16.36
CA ARG A 111 -0.49 -4.88 -17.34
C ARG A 111 -1.03 -4.40 -18.67
N SER A 112 -1.83 -3.33 -18.65
CA SER A 112 -2.34 -2.67 -19.87
C SER A 112 -1.33 -1.69 -20.48
N LYS A 113 -0.11 -1.57 -19.91
CA LYS A 113 0.97 -0.71 -20.37
C LYS A 113 0.52 0.74 -20.49
N ARG A 114 -0.28 1.20 -19.52
CA ARG A 114 -0.72 2.60 -19.50
C ARG A 114 0.48 3.53 -19.34
N ASP A 115 0.25 4.78 -19.71
CA ASP A 115 1.19 5.87 -19.58
C ASP A 115 1.91 5.85 -18.21
N ALA A 116 3.23 5.97 -18.25
CA ALA A 116 4.09 5.87 -17.09
C ALA A 116 3.70 6.90 -16.02
N ALA A 117 3.45 8.15 -16.40
CA ALA A 117 3.12 9.22 -15.46
C ALA A 117 1.80 8.96 -14.70
N GLN A 118 0.81 8.34 -15.35
CA GLN A 118 -0.45 7.96 -14.69
C GLN A 118 -0.25 6.83 -13.68
N VAL A 119 0.54 5.82 -14.04
CA VAL A 119 0.81 4.67 -13.16
C VAL A 119 1.68 5.09 -11.97
N THR A 120 2.72 5.90 -12.19
CA THR A 120 3.58 6.40 -11.11
C THR A 120 2.84 7.31 -10.14
N ALA A 121 1.89 8.12 -10.64
CA ALA A 121 1.02 8.93 -9.77
C ALA A 121 0.15 8.05 -8.87
N ALA A 122 -0.48 7.00 -9.41
CA ALA A 122 -1.29 6.07 -8.62
C ALA A 122 -0.45 5.28 -7.60
N LEU A 123 0.76 4.85 -7.98
CA LEU A 123 1.73 4.24 -7.05
C LEU A 123 2.12 5.18 -5.91
N GLY A 124 2.34 6.47 -6.20
CA GLY A 124 2.64 7.50 -5.21
C GLY A 124 1.47 7.80 -4.26
N GLU A 125 0.25 7.80 -4.77
CA GLU A 125 -0.98 7.93 -3.96
C GLU A 125 -1.08 6.76 -2.97
N LEU A 126 -0.94 5.52 -3.47
CA LEU A 126 -0.96 4.33 -2.62
C LEU A 126 0.18 4.37 -1.59
N GLN A 127 1.39 4.78 -2.00
CA GLN A 127 2.52 4.95 -1.10
C GLN A 127 2.20 5.92 0.05
N SER A 128 1.53 7.03 -0.25
CA SER A 128 1.12 8.04 0.73
C SER A 128 0.10 7.47 1.72
N PHE A 129 -0.89 6.73 1.23
CA PHE A 129 -1.87 6.03 2.07
C PHE A 129 -1.19 5.06 3.04
N LEU A 130 -0.27 4.21 2.55
CA LEU A 130 0.42 3.23 3.39
C LEU A 130 1.33 3.89 4.44
N LYS A 131 1.91 5.05 4.14
CA LYS A 131 2.71 5.83 5.11
C LYS A 131 1.83 6.60 6.11
N GLY A 132 0.52 6.69 5.87
CA GLY A 132 -0.40 7.54 6.64
C GLY A 132 -0.16 9.04 6.39
N GLU A 133 0.38 9.38 5.23
CA GLU A 133 0.56 10.76 4.79
C GLU A 133 -0.77 11.26 4.19
N VAL A 134 -1.18 12.46 4.57
CA VAL A 134 -2.34 13.12 3.95
C VAL A 134 -1.88 13.64 2.58
N PRO A 135 -2.55 13.31 1.47
CA PRO A 135 -2.22 13.89 0.18
C PRO A 135 -2.32 15.42 0.28
N ASP A 136 -1.24 16.14 -0.05
CA ASP A 136 -1.25 17.59 -0.13
C ASP A 136 -2.33 18.00 -1.16
N GLN A 137 -3.38 18.68 -0.69
CA GLN A 137 -4.46 19.25 -1.51
C GLN A 137 -4.05 20.56 -2.18
#